data_AF-A0A9Q0XFH7-F1
#
_entry.id   AF-A0A9Q0XFH7-F1
#
_cell.length_a   1.000
_cell.length_b   1.000
_cell.length_c   1.000
_cell.angle_alpha   90.00
_cell.angle_beta   90.00
_cell.angle_gamma   90.00
#
_symmetry.space_group_name_H-M   'P 1'
#
loop_
_entity.id
_entity.type
_entity.pdbx_description
1 polymer ?
#
loop_
_entity_poly.entity_id
_entity_poly.type
_entity_poly.pdbx_seq_one_letter_code
_entity_poly.pdbx_strand_id
1 'polypeptide(L)'
;MGIIIAAVALSCSFLTALVLWLFLRHKDTPIIRPNNGDLTFILLTALMLCFLLQTVFSLIFSVAISSILAKTILVILSFKGTKSGSRVRKWVGRKITYAIVLTGSLVQTVLCSVWLSTSPPFPDLDMKSLSKEMVLQCNEGPTAMFYGVLNFMGFLALVSFTVAFLARKLPDSFNEAKLITFSMLVFCSVWLSFVPTYLSTKGKYMVAVEIFSILASVLGYWVSSFSQNVISLC
;
A
#
# COMPACT_ATOMS: atom_id res chain seq x y z
N MET A 1 4.94 -17.57 -0.10
CA MET A 1 3.59 -17.00 -0.13
C MET A 1 2.95 -16.97 1.25
N GLY A 2 2.84 -18.10 1.97
CA GLY A 2 2.27 -18.10 3.34
C GLY A 2 2.91 -17.12 4.33
N ILE A 3 4.25 -17.00 4.35
CA ILE A 3 4.97 -16.06 5.24
C ILE A 3 4.64 -14.60 4.92
N ILE A 4 4.50 -14.25 3.63
CA ILE A 4 4.16 -12.88 3.21
C ILE A 4 2.73 -12.56 3.62
N ILE A 5 1.79 -13.49 3.38
CA ILE A 5 0.39 -13.32 3.78
C ILE A 5 0.28 -13.17 5.30
N ALA A 6 1.01 -13.98 6.07
CA ALA A 6 1.05 -13.88 7.52
C ALA A 6 1.65 -12.55 8.00
N ALA A 7 2.73 -12.07 7.39
CA ALA A 7 3.33 -10.78 7.72
C ALA A 7 2.38 -9.60 7.42
N VAL A 8 1.70 -9.64 6.27
CA VAL A 8 0.67 -8.66 5.88
C VAL A 8 -0.49 -8.68 6.87
N ALA A 9 -1.00 -9.87 7.21
CA ALA A 9 -2.06 -10.02 8.21
C ALA A 9 -1.64 -9.47 9.58
N LEU A 10 -0.45 -9.83 10.07
CA LEU A 10 0.10 -9.33 11.33
C LEU A 10 0.25 -7.80 11.34
N SER A 11 0.74 -7.21 10.24
CA SER A 11 0.86 -5.75 10.11
C SER A 11 -0.51 -5.05 10.13
N CYS A 12 -1.52 -5.65 9.50
CA CYS A 12 -2.88 -5.15 9.49
C CYS A 12 -3.52 -5.25 10.90
N SER A 13 -3.35 -6.40 11.57
CA SER A 13 -3.81 -6.59 12.95
C SER A 13 -3.10 -5.67 13.95
N PHE A 14 -1.82 -5.38 13.75
CA PHE A 14 -1.09 -4.43 14.59
C PHE A 14 -1.64 -3.01 14.42
N LEU A 15 -1.87 -2.57 13.18
CA LEU A 15 -2.45 -1.25 12.89
C LEU A 15 -3.86 -1.12 13.48
N THR A 16 -4.72 -2.12 13.34
CA THR A 16 -6.07 -2.09 13.94
C THR A 16 -6.02 -2.07 15.47
N ALA A 17 -5.10 -2.83 16.09
CA ALA A 17 -4.90 -2.81 17.53
C ALA A 17 -4.35 -1.47 18.01
N LEU A 18 -3.42 -0.84 17.29
CA LEU A 18 -2.87 0.49 17.59
C LEU A 18 -3.96 1.55 17.54
N VAL A 19 -4.78 1.53 16.48
CA VAL A 19 -5.95 2.38 16.29
C VAL A 19 -6.92 2.22 17.49
N LEU A 20 -7.29 0.99 17.84
CA LEU A 20 -8.17 0.71 18.98
C LEU A 20 -7.53 1.15 20.31
N TRP A 21 -6.24 0.95 20.49
CA TRP A 21 -5.51 1.34 21.70
C TRP A 21 -5.47 2.86 21.89
N LEU A 22 -5.20 3.62 20.82
CA LEU A 22 -5.21 5.09 20.86
C LEU A 22 -6.60 5.63 21.24
N PHE A 23 -7.65 4.99 20.74
CA PHE A 23 -9.04 5.31 21.08
C PHE A 23 -9.32 5.03 22.56
N LEU A 24 -8.94 3.86 23.09
CA LEU A 24 -9.14 3.51 24.48
C LEU A 24 -8.36 4.43 25.43
N ARG A 25 -7.11 4.76 25.08
CA ARG A 25 -6.27 5.71 25.84
C ARG A 25 -6.85 7.11 25.95
N HIS A 26 -7.53 7.58 24.91
CA HIS A 26 -8.12 8.92 24.90
C HIS A 26 -9.56 8.96 25.39
N LYS A 27 -10.23 7.81 25.51
CA LYS A 27 -11.54 7.69 26.15
C LYS A 27 -11.52 8.09 27.63
N ASP A 28 -10.35 8.07 28.26
CA ASP A 28 -10.13 8.53 29.65
C ASP A 28 -10.05 10.06 29.79
N THR A 29 -10.05 10.82 28.69
CA THR A 29 -10.27 12.28 28.74
C THR A 29 -11.77 12.58 28.80
N PRO A 30 -12.26 13.37 29.77
CA PRO A 30 -13.69 13.49 30.03
C PRO A 30 -14.36 14.42 29.00
N ILE A 31 -14.68 13.89 27.82
CA ILE A 31 -15.49 14.58 26.78
C ILE A 31 -16.77 13.80 26.47
N ILE A 32 -17.31 13.10 27.47
CA ILE A 32 -18.65 12.51 27.37
C ILE A 32 -19.46 12.99 28.57
N ARG A 33 -19.90 14.24 28.51
CA ARG A 33 -21.05 14.74 29.28
C ARG A 33 -22.24 14.87 28.32
N PRO A 34 -23.45 14.51 28.77
CA PRO A 34 -24.47 13.91 27.93
C PRO A 34 -25.22 14.97 27.12
N ASN A 35 -25.11 14.89 25.79
CA ASN A 35 -26.22 15.17 24.88
C ASN A 35 -25.87 14.52 23.52
N ASN A 36 -26.49 13.37 23.21
CA ASN A 36 -26.38 12.60 21.96
C ASN A 36 -25.12 11.73 21.73
N GLY A 37 -24.74 10.91 22.72
CA GLY A 37 -23.57 10.02 22.67
C GLY A 37 -23.49 9.05 21.47
N ASP A 38 -24.64 8.68 20.89
CA ASP A 38 -24.69 7.80 19.70
C ASP A 38 -24.09 8.46 18.45
N LEU A 39 -24.31 9.77 18.26
CA LEU A 39 -23.84 10.49 17.07
C LEU A 39 -22.31 10.67 17.10
N THR A 40 -21.75 10.95 18.28
CA THR A 40 -20.30 11.05 18.51
C THR A 40 -19.62 9.71 18.28
N PHE A 41 -20.23 8.60 18.71
CA PHE A 41 -19.69 7.25 18.50
C PHE A 41 -19.70 6.85 17.01
N ILE A 42 -20.78 7.14 16.29
CA ILE A 42 -20.88 6.91 14.84
C ILE A 42 -19.81 7.72 14.09
N LEU A 43 -19.66 9.01 14.41
CA LEU A 43 -18.68 9.88 13.79
C LEU A 43 -17.24 9.39 14.02
N LEU A 44 -16.93 8.99 15.25
CA LEU A 44 -15.60 8.50 15.62
C LEU A 44 -15.29 7.17 14.92
N THR A 45 -16.27 6.27 14.83
CA THR A 45 -16.14 5.01 14.08
C THR A 45 -15.89 5.25 12.59
N ALA A 46 -16.57 6.22 11.98
CA ALA A 46 -16.38 6.58 10.57
C ALA A 46 -14.97 7.15 10.30
N LEU A 47 -14.45 8.01 11.19
CA LEU A 47 -13.10 8.56 11.08
C LEU A 47 -12.02 7.47 11.19
N MET A 48 -12.23 6.51 12.08
CA MET A 48 -11.33 5.36 12.25
C MET A 48 -11.31 4.48 11.01
N LEU A 49 -12.48 4.21 10.42
CA LEU A 49 -12.59 3.44 9.19
C LEU A 49 -11.89 4.13 8.01
N CYS A 50 -11.97 5.46 7.92
CA CYS A 50 -11.28 6.25 6.90
C CYS A 50 -9.75 6.10 6.99
N PHE A 51 -9.17 6.27 8.18
CA PHE A 51 -7.74 6.04 8.40
C PHE A 51 -7.35 4.58 8.11
N LEU A 52 -8.21 3.62 8.47
CA LEU A 52 -7.97 2.21 8.19
C LEU A 52 -7.94 1.94 6.68
N LEU A 53 -8.87 2.52 5.92
CA LEU A 53 -8.91 2.37 4.46
C LEU A 53 -7.65 2.95 3.80
N GLN A 54 -7.23 4.15 4.19
CA GLN A 54 -6.01 4.80 3.69
C GLN A 54 -4.74 3.96 3.97
N THR A 55 -4.64 3.43 5.19
CA THR A 55 -3.48 2.61 5.62
C THR A 55 -3.47 1.25 4.93
N VAL A 56 -4.64 0.61 4.77
CA VAL A 56 -4.79 -0.65 4.03
C VAL A 56 -4.47 -0.45 2.54
N PHE A 57 -4.96 0.62 1.91
CA PHE A 57 -4.64 0.98 0.54
C PHE A 57 -3.12 1.08 0.35
N SER A 58 -2.47 1.87 1.21
CA SER A 58 -1.03 2.07 1.16
C SER A 58 -0.26 0.75 1.40
N LEU A 59 -0.68 -0.06 2.37
CA LEU A 59 -0.05 -1.34 2.67
C LEU A 59 -0.15 -2.32 1.48
N ILE A 60 -1.32 -2.44 0.86
CA ILE A 60 -1.53 -3.29 -0.33
C ILE A 60 -0.64 -2.83 -1.49
N PHE A 61 -0.57 -1.52 -1.72
CA PHE A 61 0.22 -0.93 -2.79
C PHE A 61 1.72 -1.17 -2.59
N SER A 62 2.25 -0.94 -1.39
CA SER A 62 3.66 -1.22 -1.04
C SER A 62 4.02 -2.69 -1.24
N VAL A 63 3.14 -3.61 -0.81
CA VAL A 63 3.34 -5.06 -0.98
C VAL A 63 3.32 -5.45 -2.46
N ALA A 64 2.43 -4.86 -3.26
CA ALA A 64 2.36 -5.10 -4.70
C ALA A 64 3.65 -4.67 -5.42
N ILE A 65 4.12 -3.44 -5.19
CA ILE A 65 5.38 -2.94 -5.80
C ILE A 65 6.56 -3.79 -5.34
N SER A 66 6.68 -4.03 -4.04
CA SER A 66 7.79 -4.79 -3.47
C SER A 66 7.84 -6.20 -4.02
N SER A 67 6.68 -6.81 -4.29
CA SER A 67 6.58 -8.14 -4.91
C SER A 67 7.03 -8.13 -6.37
N ILE A 68 6.64 -7.11 -7.15
CA ILE A 68 7.06 -6.97 -8.55
C ILE A 68 8.57 -6.66 -8.63
N LEU A 69 9.08 -5.77 -7.77
CA LEU A 69 10.51 -5.48 -7.63
C LEU A 69 11.29 -6.76 -7.30
N ALA A 70 10.81 -7.54 -6.32
CA ALA A 70 11.43 -8.79 -5.94
C ALA A 70 11.40 -9.84 -7.06
N LYS A 71 10.29 -9.96 -7.81
CA LYS A 71 10.21 -10.80 -9.02
C LYS A 71 11.24 -10.36 -10.06
N THR A 72 11.34 -9.06 -10.33
CA THR A 72 12.26 -8.51 -11.33
C THR A 72 13.73 -8.78 -10.95
N ILE A 73 14.09 -8.57 -9.67
CA ILE A 73 15.44 -8.87 -9.16
C ILE A 73 15.74 -10.37 -9.26
N LEU A 74 14.78 -11.24 -8.92
CA LEU A 74 14.94 -12.69 -9.04
C LEU A 74 15.24 -13.11 -10.48
N VAL A 75 14.51 -12.54 -11.46
CA VAL A 75 14.73 -12.78 -12.89
C VAL A 75 16.13 -12.32 -13.29
N ILE A 76 16.53 -11.09 -12.96
CA ILE A 76 17.88 -10.58 -13.29
C ILE A 76 18.97 -11.44 -12.66
N LEU A 77 18.84 -11.83 -11.38
CA LEU A 77 19.78 -12.70 -10.68
C LEU A 77 19.89 -14.08 -11.33
N SER A 78 18.79 -14.55 -11.94
CA SER A 78 18.75 -15.82 -12.66
C SER A 78 19.59 -15.81 -13.94
N PHE A 79 19.70 -14.65 -14.60
CA PHE A 79 20.39 -14.45 -15.87
C PHE A 79 21.83 -13.93 -15.73
N LYS A 80 22.10 -13.06 -14.75
CA LYS A 80 23.41 -12.42 -14.57
C LYS A 80 24.51 -13.34 -14.01
N GLY A 81 24.27 -14.65 -14.03
CA GLY A 81 25.33 -15.65 -13.94
C GLY A 81 26.03 -15.73 -12.59
N THR A 82 25.30 -15.93 -11.49
CA THR A 82 25.92 -16.59 -10.34
C THR A 82 26.14 -18.06 -10.73
N LYS A 83 27.36 -18.42 -11.10
CA LYS A 83 27.71 -19.80 -11.47
C LYS A 83 27.29 -20.78 -10.36
N SER A 84 26.79 -21.95 -10.80
CA SER A 84 26.31 -23.12 -10.07
C SER A 84 24.81 -23.17 -9.73
N GLY A 85 24.11 -24.12 -10.39
CA GLY A 85 22.72 -24.52 -10.17
C GLY A 85 22.50 -25.25 -8.85
N SER A 86 22.98 -24.68 -7.75
CA SER A 86 22.93 -25.28 -6.41
C SER A 86 21.62 -24.96 -5.67
N ARG A 87 21.29 -25.79 -4.67
CA ARG A 87 20.19 -25.58 -3.71
C ARG A 87 20.28 -24.20 -3.02
N VAL A 88 21.49 -23.64 -2.95
CA VAL A 88 21.80 -22.30 -2.41
C VAL A 88 21.20 -21.18 -3.26
N ARG A 89 21.15 -21.29 -4.60
CA ARG A 89 20.52 -20.28 -5.48
C ARG A 89 19.03 -20.13 -5.23
N LYS A 90 18.30 -21.25 -5.08
CA LYS A 90 16.86 -21.25 -4.76
C LYS A 90 16.58 -20.69 -3.37
N TRP A 91 17.49 -20.90 -2.42
CA TRP A 91 17.37 -20.39 -1.06
C TRP A 91 17.70 -18.89 -0.96
N VAL A 92 18.78 -18.44 -1.61
CA VAL A 92 19.17 -17.03 -1.70
C VAL A 92 18.10 -16.21 -2.40
N GLY A 93 17.55 -16.69 -3.51
CA GLY A 93 16.44 -16.02 -4.21
C GLY A 93 15.21 -15.83 -3.32
N ARG A 94 14.79 -16.90 -2.60
CA ARG A 94 13.67 -16.80 -1.64
C ARG A 94 13.97 -15.82 -0.51
N LYS A 95 15.17 -15.86 0.07
CA LYS A 95 15.57 -14.92 1.14
C LYS A 95 15.53 -13.47 0.67
N ILE A 96 16.02 -13.17 -0.53
CA ILE A 96 16.00 -11.81 -1.10
C ILE A 96 14.56 -11.35 -1.32
N THR A 97 13.69 -12.20 -1.90
CA THR A 97 12.27 -11.86 -2.11
C THR A 97 11.56 -11.58 -0.78
N TYR A 98 11.77 -12.43 0.23
CA TYR A 98 11.17 -12.20 1.55
C TYR A 98 11.72 -10.95 2.22
N ALA A 99 13.03 -10.69 2.12
CA ALA A 99 13.65 -9.50 2.70
C ALA A 99 13.05 -8.22 2.10
N ILE A 100 12.97 -8.11 0.77
CA ILE A 100 12.44 -6.92 0.08
C ILE A 100 10.99 -6.63 0.51
N VAL A 101 10.12 -7.64 0.42
CA VAL A 101 8.69 -7.46 0.76
C VAL A 101 8.51 -7.12 2.24
N LEU A 102 9.25 -7.79 3.13
CA LEU A 102 9.16 -7.55 4.57
C LEU A 102 9.69 -6.15 4.93
N THR A 103 10.80 -5.71 4.34
CA THR A 103 11.31 -4.35 4.58
C THR A 103 10.35 -3.29 4.07
N GLY A 104 9.73 -3.49 2.89
CA GLY A 104 8.76 -2.56 2.33
C GLY A 104 7.51 -2.44 3.20
N SER A 105 6.98 -3.57 3.69
CA SER A 105 5.83 -3.56 4.61
C SER A 105 6.16 -2.94 5.96
N LEU A 106 7.33 -3.24 6.53
CA LEU A 106 7.74 -2.69 7.83
C LEU A 106 7.88 -1.16 7.80
N VAL A 107 8.56 -0.62 6.79
CA VAL A 107 8.68 0.84 6.62
C VAL A 107 7.31 1.49 6.49
N GLN A 108 6.41 0.87 5.72
CA GLN A 108 5.03 1.36 5.58
C GLN A 108 4.26 1.34 6.90
N THR A 109 4.34 0.24 7.67
CA THR A 109 3.68 0.14 8.98
C THR A 109 4.21 1.19 9.95
N VAL A 110 5.52 1.46 9.97
CA VAL A 110 6.13 2.50 10.80
C VAL A 110 5.63 3.88 10.39
N LEU A 111 5.64 4.21 9.10
CA LEU A 111 5.12 5.50 8.59
C LEU A 111 3.65 5.70 8.96
N CYS A 112 2.81 4.68 8.77
CA CYS A 112 1.40 4.73 9.14
C CYS A 112 1.19 4.84 10.66
N SER A 113 2.03 4.19 11.48
CA SER A 113 1.93 4.26 12.95
C SER A 113 2.34 5.65 13.48
N VAL A 114 3.40 6.23 12.91
CA VAL A 114 3.84 7.59 13.24
C VAL A 114 2.76 8.59 12.87
N TRP A 115 2.16 8.46 11.68
CA TRP A 115 1.06 9.32 11.26
C TRP A 115 -0.10 9.31 12.25
N LEU A 116 -0.55 8.12 12.63
CA LEU A 116 -1.69 7.93 13.51
C LEU A 116 -1.40 8.48 14.91
N SER A 117 -0.12 8.46 15.32
CA SER A 117 0.32 9.02 16.60
C SER A 117 0.39 10.55 16.58
N THR A 118 0.81 11.16 15.47
CA THR A 118 0.90 12.64 15.35
C THR A 118 -0.44 13.30 15.06
N SER A 119 -1.35 12.57 14.42
CA SER A 119 -2.71 13.02 14.08
C SER A 119 -3.68 11.97 14.57
N PRO A 120 -3.85 11.86 15.90
CA PRO A 120 -4.85 10.99 16.47
C PRO A 120 -6.23 11.39 15.93
N PRO A 121 -7.11 10.40 15.67
CA PRO A 121 -8.42 10.62 15.07
C PRO A 121 -9.36 11.30 16.08
N PHE A 122 -9.15 12.59 16.35
CA PHE A 122 -10.05 13.40 17.15
C PHE A 122 -11.01 14.20 16.27
N PRO A 123 -12.31 14.21 16.59
CA PRO A 123 -13.26 15.12 15.96
C PRO A 123 -13.16 16.50 16.63
N ASP A 124 -12.67 17.51 15.92
CA ASP A 124 -12.87 18.91 16.32
C ASP A 124 -14.36 19.25 16.20
N LEU A 125 -15.02 19.44 17.33
CA LEU A 125 -16.45 19.71 17.43
C LEU A 125 -16.75 21.19 17.14
N ASP A 126 -16.93 21.56 15.88
CA ASP A 126 -17.65 22.80 15.53
C ASP A 126 -19.16 22.51 15.40
N MET A 127 -19.90 22.83 16.46
CA MET A 127 -21.37 22.76 16.61
C MET A 127 -22.12 23.80 15.76
N LYS A 128 -21.86 23.89 14.45
CA LYS A 128 -22.54 24.87 13.58
C LYS A 128 -23.13 24.36 12.25
N SER A 129 -23.02 23.08 11.90
CA SER A 129 -23.54 22.61 10.61
C SER A 129 -24.16 21.21 10.66
N LEU A 130 -25.20 21.04 11.48
CA LEU A 130 -26.26 20.11 11.12
C LEU A 130 -27.01 20.73 9.92
N SER A 131 -27.00 20.07 8.75
CA SER A 131 -27.77 20.36 7.53
C SER A 131 -27.09 21.11 6.36
N LYS A 132 -26.09 20.49 5.73
CA LYS A 132 -26.12 20.15 4.27
C LYS A 132 -24.79 19.54 3.84
N GLU A 133 -24.88 18.34 3.28
CA GLU A 133 -23.81 17.53 2.70
C GLU A 133 -22.71 17.09 3.69
N MET A 134 -22.95 15.92 4.28
CA MET A 134 -21.94 15.09 4.94
C MET A 134 -20.91 14.60 3.90
N VAL A 135 -20.07 15.51 3.42
CA VAL A 135 -18.76 15.18 2.88
C VAL A 135 -17.85 15.14 4.10
N LEU A 136 -17.75 13.96 4.70
CA LEU A 136 -16.78 13.69 5.77
C LEU A 136 -15.38 13.84 5.16
N GLN A 137 -14.86 15.06 5.06
CA GLN A 137 -13.44 15.30 4.87
C GLN A 137 -12.79 14.79 6.15
N CYS A 138 -12.24 13.59 6.11
CA CYS A 138 -11.21 13.22 7.07
C CYS A 138 -10.19 14.34 7.01
N ASN A 139 -10.01 15.07 8.12
CA ASN A 139 -8.95 16.05 8.22
C ASN A 139 -7.66 15.24 8.08
N GLU A 140 -7.16 15.15 6.86
CA GLU A 140 -5.84 14.63 6.57
C GLU A 140 -4.93 15.39 7.51
N GLY A 141 -4.22 14.67 8.38
CA GLY A 141 -3.38 15.26 9.42
C GLY A 141 -2.31 16.21 8.84
N PRO A 142 -1.21 16.48 9.54
CA PRO A 142 -0.18 17.38 9.01
C PRO A 142 0.22 16.92 7.60
N THR A 143 0.00 17.79 6.60
CA THR A 143 0.09 17.50 5.16
C THR A 143 1.43 16.87 4.80
N ALA A 144 2.48 17.18 5.58
CA ALA A 144 3.81 16.60 5.50
C ALA A 144 3.84 15.06 5.62
N MET A 145 3.02 14.45 6.49
CA MET A 145 3.00 13.00 6.66
C MET A 145 2.35 12.31 5.44
N PHE A 146 1.38 12.98 4.80
CA PHE A 146 0.74 12.52 3.55
C PHE A 146 1.73 12.39 2.43
N TYR A 147 2.47 13.45 2.20
CA TYR A 147 3.56 13.44 1.25
C TYR A 147 4.63 12.42 1.65
N GLY A 148 4.87 12.16 2.94
CA GLY A 148 5.76 11.10 3.39
C GLY A 148 5.38 9.70 2.88
N VAL A 149 4.11 9.30 3.04
CA VAL A 149 3.61 8.00 2.55
C VAL A 149 3.62 7.94 1.02
N LEU A 150 3.16 9.01 0.35
CA LEU A 150 3.18 9.09 -1.11
C LEU A 150 4.61 9.04 -1.68
N ASN A 151 5.57 9.71 -1.03
CA ASN A 151 6.97 9.70 -1.43
C ASN A 151 7.60 8.32 -1.31
N PHE A 152 7.30 7.58 -0.24
CA PHE A 152 7.80 6.21 -0.09
C PHE A 152 7.29 5.28 -1.20
N MET A 153 6.00 5.38 -1.56
CA MET A 153 5.43 4.64 -2.68
C MET A 153 6.04 5.06 -4.03
N GLY A 154 6.22 6.36 -4.24
CA GLY A 154 6.87 6.89 -5.43
C GLY A 154 8.32 6.43 -5.57
N PHE A 155 9.07 6.40 -4.48
CA PHE A 155 10.43 5.89 -4.44
C PHE A 155 10.49 4.39 -4.79
N LEU A 156 9.63 3.57 -4.17
CA LEU A 156 9.50 2.15 -4.51
C LEU A 156 9.16 1.94 -5.99
N ALA A 157 8.23 2.73 -6.53
CA ALA A 157 7.85 2.68 -7.94
C ALA A 157 9.02 3.02 -8.87
N LEU A 158 9.79 4.07 -8.54
CA LEU A 158 10.94 4.51 -9.34
C LEU A 158 12.08 3.48 -9.32
N VAL A 159 12.42 2.95 -8.14
CA VAL A 159 13.38 1.83 -8.02
C VAL A 159 12.91 0.64 -8.85
N SER A 160 11.64 0.26 -8.74
CA SER A 160 11.09 -0.85 -9.51
C SER A 160 11.11 -0.61 -11.02
N PHE A 161 10.81 0.60 -11.46
CA PHE A 161 10.90 0.99 -12.86
C PHE A 161 12.33 0.89 -13.41
N THR A 162 13.32 1.39 -12.67
CA THR A 162 14.74 1.31 -13.09
C THR A 162 15.21 -0.14 -13.22
N VAL A 163 14.83 -1.00 -12.27
CA VAL A 163 15.16 -2.43 -12.31
C VAL A 163 14.42 -3.15 -13.45
N ALA A 164 13.16 -2.84 -13.70
CA ALA A 164 12.39 -3.38 -14.83
C ALA A 164 12.98 -2.95 -16.19
N PHE A 165 13.44 -1.70 -16.31
CA PHE A 165 14.15 -1.23 -17.50
C PHE A 165 15.46 -2.00 -17.71
N LEU A 166 16.20 -2.29 -16.64
CA LEU A 166 17.42 -3.10 -16.73
C LEU A 166 17.11 -4.54 -17.17
N ALA A 167 15.98 -5.12 -16.74
CA ALA A 167 15.54 -6.44 -17.16
C ALA A 167 15.23 -6.52 -18.67
N ARG A 168 14.85 -5.42 -19.33
CA ARG A 168 14.67 -5.40 -20.81
C ARG A 168 15.95 -5.62 -21.60
N LYS A 169 17.13 -5.37 -21.00
CA LYS A 169 18.42 -5.61 -21.65
C LYS A 169 18.84 -7.10 -21.63
N LEU A 170 18.03 -7.97 -21.02
CA LEU A 170 18.23 -9.42 -21.03
C LEU A 170 17.89 -10.01 -22.41
N PRO A 171 18.54 -11.11 -22.84
CA PRO A 171 18.38 -11.66 -24.18
C PRO A 171 16.91 -11.96 -24.53
N ASP A 172 16.53 -11.61 -25.75
CA ASP A 172 15.17 -11.47 -26.28
C ASP A 172 14.37 -12.78 -26.39
N SER A 173 14.92 -13.90 -25.89
CA SER A 173 14.30 -15.22 -25.94
C SER A 173 13.21 -15.44 -24.87
N PHE A 174 13.02 -14.51 -23.93
CA PHE A 174 12.00 -14.60 -22.88
C PHE A 174 11.04 -13.41 -22.91
N ASN A 175 9.82 -13.66 -23.40
CA ASN A 175 8.70 -12.69 -23.41
C ASN A 175 8.28 -12.24 -21.97
N GLU A 176 8.78 -12.95 -20.96
CA GLU A 176 8.53 -12.74 -19.53
C GLU A 176 9.03 -11.39 -19.01
N ALA A 177 10.24 -10.95 -19.40
CA ALA A 177 10.78 -9.66 -18.94
C ALA A 177 10.03 -8.46 -19.55
N LYS A 178 9.54 -8.60 -20.79
CA LYS A 178 8.69 -7.60 -21.45
C LYS A 178 7.36 -7.44 -20.72
N LEU A 179 6.73 -8.54 -20.31
CA LEU A 179 5.47 -8.52 -19.57
C LEU A 179 5.61 -7.90 -18.17
N ILE A 180 6.68 -8.22 -17.44
CA ILE A 180 6.95 -7.59 -16.12
C ILE A 180 7.11 -6.08 -16.26
N THR A 181 7.82 -5.63 -17.30
CA THR A 181 7.99 -4.21 -17.58
C THR A 181 6.67 -3.54 -17.96
N PHE A 182 5.83 -4.21 -18.74
CA PHE A 182 4.50 -3.73 -19.09
C PHE A 182 3.62 -3.54 -17.85
N SER A 183 3.58 -4.53 -16.96
CA SER A 183 2.85 -4.42 -15.68
C SER A 183 3.40 -3.30 -14.80
N MET A 184 4.72 -3.08 -14.78
CA MET A 184 5.33 -1.95 -14.06
C MET A 184 4.96 -0.58 -14.65
N LEU A 185 4.86 -0.48 -15.98
CA LEU A 185 4.42 0.75 -16.66
C LEU A 185 2.96 1.08 -16.37
N VAL A 186 2.06 0.09 -16.44
CA VAL A 186 0.64 0.25 -16.08
C VAL A 186 0.50 0.69 -14.62
N PHE A 187 1.31 0.11 -13.74
CA PHE A 187 1.30 0.49 -12.33
C PHE A 187 1.80 1.94 -12.11
N CYS A 188 2.88 2.33 -12.77
CA CYS A 188 3.40 3.70 -12.70
C CYS A 188 2.43 4.73 -13.28
N SER A 189 1.70 4.42 -14.37
CA SER A 189 0.72 5.34 -14.95
C SER A 189 -0.51 5.52 -14.07
N VAL A 190 -0.99 4.44 -13.43
CA VAL A 190 -2.05 4.50 -12.41
C VAL A 190 -1.60 5.38 -11.25
N TRP A 191 -0.38 5.21 -10.76
CA TRP A 191 0.16 6.02 -9.65
C TRP A 191 0.30 7.50 -10.00
N LEU A 192 0.89 7.81 -11.16
CA LEU A 192 1.05 9.20 -11.63
C LEU A 192 -0.30 9.90 -11.83
N SER A 193 -1.34 9.14 -12.21
CA SER A 193 -2.70 9.67 -12.34
C SER A 193 -3.43 9.76 -11.01
N PHE A 194 -3.12 8.86 -10.07
CA PHE A 194 -3.69 8.83 -8.73
C PHE A 194 -3.33 10.08 -7.94
N VAL A 195 -2.07 10.51 -7.94
CA VAL A 195 -1.61 11.69 -7.17
C VAL A 195 -2.41 12.98 -7.49
N PRO A 196 -2.52 13.44 -8.76
CA PRO A 196 -3.29 14.65 -9.08
C PRO A 196 -4.79 14.46 -8.89
N THR A 197 -5.30 13.24 -9.13
CA THR A 197 -6.72 12.93 -8.92
C THR A 197 -7.07 13.01 -7.44
N TYR A 198 -6.30 12.35 -6.58
CA TYR A 198 -6.48 12.33 -5.13
C TYR A 198 -6.39 13.74 -4.52
N LEU A 199 -5.46 14.57 -5.00
CA LEU A 199 -5.36 15.97 -4.56
C LEU A 199 -6.51 16.85 -5.07
N SER A 200 -7.16 16.49 -6.17
CA SER A 200 -8.26 17.25 -6.78
C SER A 200 -9.64 16.79 -6.32
N THR A 201 -9.80 15.51 -5.95
CA THR A 201 -11.08 14.93 -5.54
C THR A 201 -11.25 14.96 -4.03
N LYS A 202 -12.25 15.71 -3.57
CA LYS A 202 -12.64 15.72 -2.15
C LYS A 202 -13.83 14.79 -1.92
N GLY A 203 -13.84 14.07 -0.81
CA GLY A 203 -15.02 13.33 -0.35
C GLY A 203 -15.20 11.92 -0.93
N LYS A 204 -16.44 11.55 -1.26
CA LYS A 204 -16.85 10.17 -1.63
C LYS A 204 -16.11 9.60 -2.84
N TYR A 205 -15.63 10.46 -3.74
CA TYR A 205 -14.89 10.05 -4.94
C TYR A 205 -13.44 9.61 -4.64
N MET A 206 -12.88 9.99 -3.49
CA MET A 206 -11.53 9.58 -3.07
C MET A 206 -11.45 8.06 -2.88
N VAL A 207 -12.42 7.49 -2.15
CA VAL A 207 -12.54 6.04 -1.91
C VAL A 207 -12.71 5.27 -3.22
N ALA A 208 -13.50 5.81 -4.17
CA ALA A 208 -13.65 5.18 -5.48
C ALA A 208 -12.31 5.12 -6.22
N VAL A 209 -11.54 6.20 -6.23
CA VAL A 209 -10.21 6.28 -6.87
C VAL A 209 -9.21 5.31 -6.22
N GLU A 210 -9.24 5.15 -4.90
CA GLU A 210 -8.44 4.14 -4.18
C GLU A 210 -8.81 2.71 -4.60
N ILE A 211 -10.10 2.38 -4.65
CA ILE A 211 -10.58 1.05 -5.07
C ILE A 211 -10.17 0.75 -6.52
N PHE A 212 -10.37 1.70 -7.44
CA PHE A 212 -9.96 1.53 -8.84
C PHE A 212 -8.45 1.32 -8.96
N SER A 213 -7.66 2.04 -8.16
CA SER A 213 -6.19 1.91 -8.16
C SER A 213 -5.73 0.56 -7.60
N ILE A 214 -6.40 0.03 -6.56
CA ILE A 214 -6.14 -1.33 -6.06
C ILE A 214 -6.47 -2.36 -7.14
N LEU A 215 -7.67 -2.28 -7.74
CA LEU A 215 -8.11 -3.24 -8.74
C LEU A 215 -7.17 -3.27 -9.95
N ALA A 216 -6.80 -2.10 -10.48
CA ALA A 216 -5.85 -2.00 -11.59
C ALA A 216 -4.48 -2.62 -11.25
N SER A 217 -3.98 -2.36 -10.03
CA SER A 217 -2.68 -2.88 -9.56
C SER A 217 -2.69 -4.41 -9.42
N VAL A 218 -3.77 -4.96 -8.85
CA VAL A 218 -3.94 -6.41 -8.66
C VAL A 218 -4.10 -7.10 -10.02
N LEU A 219 -4.89 -6.52 -10.94
CA LEU A 219 -5.06 -7.06 -12.30
C LEU A 219 -3.74 -7.06 -13.07
N GLY A 220 -2.94 -5.98 -13.00
CA GLY A 220 -1.62 -5.91 -13.64
C GLY A 220 -0.65 -6.98 -13.14
N TYR A 221 -0.69 -7.28 -11.84
CA TYR A 221 0.07 -8.39 -11.24
C TYR A 221 -0.44 -9.76 -11.71
N TRP A 222 -1.76 -9.98 -11.69
CA TRP A 222 -2.36 -11.25 -12.10
C TRP A 222 -2.09 -11.59 -13.56
N VAL A 223 -2.22 -10.62 -14.47
CA VAL A 223 -1.90 -10.78 -15.89
C VAL A 223 -0.42 -11.18 -16.07
N SER A 224 0.49 -10.55 -15.33
CA SER A 224 1.92 -10.91 -15.38
C SER A 224 2.19 -12.35 -14.92
N SER A 225 1.46 -12.80 -13.89
CA SER A 225 1.68 -14.11 -13.29
C SER A 225 0.99 -15.24 -14.05
N PHE A 226 -0.18 -14.99 -14.64
CA PHE A 226 -0.94 -16.00 -15.37
C PHE A 226 -0.31 -16.31 -16.73
N SER A 227 0.17 -15.29 -17.43
CA SER A 227 0.86 -15.49 -18.73
C SER A 227 2.11 -16.36 -18.59
N GLN A 228 2.85 -16.26 -17.49
CA GLN A 228 4.00 -17.14 -17.19
C GLN A 228 3.59 -18.62 -17.06
N ASN A 229 2.49 -18.91 -16.34
CA ASN A 229 2.04 -20.29 -16.15
C ASN A 229 1.54 -20.89 -17.46
N VAL A 230 0.84 -20.12 -18.31
CA VAL A 230 0.38 -20.58 -19.62
C VAL A 230 1.55 -20.84 -20.58
N ILE A 231 2.57 -19.97 -20.59
CA ILE A 231 3.77 -20.15 -21.44
C ILE A 231 4.65 -21.31 -20.95
N SER A 232 4.67 -21.61 -19.64
CA SER A 232 5.41 -22.78 -19.10
C SER A 232 4.69 -24.12 -19.33
N LEU A 233 3.43 -24.10 -19.75
CA LEU A 233 2.59 -25.28 -20.02
C LEU A 233 2.50 -25.62 -21.51
N CYS A 234 3.01 -24.75 -22.39
CA CYS A 234 3.01 -24.90 -23.85
C CYS A 234 4.43 -25.16 -24.36
#